data_AF-A0A0K8J8Y5-F1
#
_entry.id   AF-A0A0K8J8Y5-F1
#
_cell.length_a   1.000
_cell.length_b   1.000
_cell.length_c   1.000
_cell.angle_alpha   90.00
_cell.angle_beta   90.00
_cell.angle_gamma   90.00
#
_symmetry.space_group_name_H-M   'P 1'
#
loop_
_entity.id
_entity.type
_entity.pdbx_description
1 polymer ?
#
loop_
_entity_poly.entity_id
_entity_poly.type
_entity_poly.pdbx_seq_one_letter_code
_entity_poly.pdbx_strand_id
1 'polypeptide(L)'
;MIVVDFIGLVFTLCLVGLRYPHYALVAMFIHETGRILMAVFLHQKIDLVVAAGAFGKTVVGETAGSVVMACIALGGPLANYIISVVAGGIEYEKTTNLLNPAARLKCPVSVINLRLAVISFFLSLIQFI
;
A
#
# COMPACT_ATOMS: atom_id res chain seq x y z
N MET A 1 5.02 17.12 7.76
CA MET A 1 3.86 17.66 7.02
C MET A 1 3.14 16.52 6.31
N ILE A 2 1.81 16.52 6.24
CA ILE A 2 1.04 15.52 5.50
C ILE A 2 0.45 16.18 4.26
N VAL A 3 0.72 15.61 3.10
CA VAL A 3 0.18 16.04 1.81
C VAL A 3 -0.64 14.90 1.24
N VAL A 4 -1.87 15.19 0.84
CA VAL A 4 -2.75 14.20 0.21
C VAL A 4 -2.73 14.45 -1.29
N ASP A 5 -2.30 13.46 -2.07
CA ASP A 5 -2.36 13.50 -3.53
C ASP A 5 -3.62 12.77 -4.00
N PHE A 6 -4.66 13.57 -4.29
CA PHE A 6 -5.94 13.07 -4.76
C PHE A 6 -5.85 12.34 -6.10
N ILE A 7 -4.92 12.74 -6.99
CA ILE A 7 -4.79 12.12 -8.31
C ILE A 7 -4.22 10.71 -8.15
N GLY A 8 -3.13 10.57 -7.40
CA GLY A 8 -2.54 9.26 -7.09
C GLY A 8 -3.51 8.34 -6.32
N LEU A 9 -4.33 8.91 -5.43
CA LEU A 9 -5.34 8.18 -4.68
C LEU A 9 -6.46 7.65 -5.58
N VAL A 10 -6.98 8.47 -6.49
CA VAL A 10 -7.98 8.03 -7.49
C VAL A 10 -7.40 6.94 -8.40
N PHE A 11 -6.15 7.10 -8.86
CA PHE A 11 -5.51 6.11 -9.70
C PHE A 11 -5.32 4.77 -8.98
N THR A 12 -4.91 4.81 -7.71
CA THR A 12 -4.82 3.62 -6.85
C THR A 12 -6.18 2.94 -6.70
N LEU A 13 -7.24 3.71 -6.50
CA LEU A 13 -8.61 3.19 -6.38
C LEU A 13 -9.05 2.45 -7.65
N CYS A 14 -8.76 3.03 -8.83
CA CYS A 14 -9.05 2.41 -10.13
C CYS A 14 -8.28 1.09 -10.34
N LEU A 15 -7.01 1.03 -9.94
CA LEU A 15 -6.16 -0.16 -10.12
C LEU A 15 -6.49 -1.30 -9.15
N VAL A 16 -6.91 -0.98 -7.94
CA VAL A 16 -7.00 -1.96 -6.86
C VAL A 16 -8.43 -2.43 -6.62
N GLY A 17 -9.43 -1.54 -6.74
CA GLY A 17 -10.77 -1.86 -6.24
C GLY A 17 -11.85 -0.91 -6.70
N LEU A 18 -11.99 -0.70 -8.02
CA LEU A 18 -13.02 0.17 -8.62
C LEU A 18 -14.43 -0.16 -8.12
N ARG A 19 -14.75 -1.45 -7.97
CA ARG A 19 -16.07 -1.92 -7.54
C ARG A 19 -16.32 -1.76 -6.03
N TYR A 20 -15.25 -1.67 -5.22
CA TYR A 20 -15.33 -1.64 -3.77
C TYR A 20 -14.46 -0.52 -3.18
N PRO A 21 -14.85 0.75 -3.40
CA PRO A 21 -14.02 1.91 -3.05
C PRO A 21 -13.75 2.02 -1.55
N HIS A 22 -14.69 1.61 -0.70
CA HIS A 22 -14.54 1.64 0.76
C HIS A 22 -13.43 0.71 1.25
N TYR A 23 -13.35 -0.52 0.73
CA TYR A 23 -12.27 -1.44 1.08
C TYR A 23 -10.92 -0.96 0.53
N ALA A 24 -10.91 -0.33 -0.65
CA ALA A 24 -9.69 0.29 -1.20
C ALA A 24 -9.18 1.44 -0.32
N LEU A 25 -10.07 2.29 0.19
CA LEU A 25 -9.70 3.36 1.13
C LEU A 25 -9.09 2.79 2.42
N VAL A 26 -9.71 1.77 3.01
CA VAL A 26 -9.18 1.10 4.21
C VAL A 26 -7.80 0.50 3.92
N ALA A 27 -7.61 -0.16 2.78
CA ALA A 27 -6.31 -0.71 2.39
C ALA A 27 -5.24 0.40 2.21
N MET A 28 -5.62 1.57 1.70
CA MET A 28 -4.71 2.72 1.60
C MET A 28 -4.34 3.29 2.98
N PHE A 29 -5.28 3.32 3.92
CA PHE A 29 -4.98 3.71 5.30
C PHE A 29 -4.02 2.72 5.98
N ILE A 30 -4.24 1.42 5.81
CA ILE A 30 -3.35 0.37 6.33
C ILE A 30 -1.96 0.53 5.73
N HIS A 31 -1.87 0.76 4.42
CA HIS A 31 -0.62 0.99 3.71
C HIS A 31 0.18 2.14 4.31
N GLU A 32 -0.44 3.31 4.47
CA GLU A 32 0.28 4.49 4.97
C GLU A 32 0.65 4.33 6.45
N THR A 33 -0.23 3.69 7.22
CA THR A 33 0.05 3.33 8.62
C THR A 33 1.25 2.40 8.73
N GLY A 34 1.39 1.43 7.81
CA GLY A 34 2.53 0.51 7.76
C GLY A 34 3.86 1.23 7.52
N ARG A 35 3.88 2.22 6.61
CA ARG A 35 5.08 3.04 6.37
C ARG A 35 5.43 3.92 7.57
N ILE A 36 4.43 4.55 8.18
CA ILE A 36 4.61 5.39 9.37
C ILE A 36 5.14 4.55 10.54
N LEU A 37 4.54 3.38 10.81
CA LEU A 37 5.01 2.45 11.83
C LEU A 37 6.46 2.05 11.61
N MET A 38 6.84 1.73 10.37
CA MET A 38 8.20 1.36 10.04
C MET A 38 9.18 2.52 10.28
N ALA A 39 8.81 3.75 9.90
CA ALA A 39 9.63 4.93 10.16
C ALA A 39 9.82 5.21 11.66
N VAL A 40 8.74 5.08 12.45
CA VAL A 40 8.81 5.22 13.92
C VAL A 40 9.67 4.12 14.54
N PHE A 41 9.50 2.87 14.12
CA PHE A 41 10.27 1.73 14.62
C PHE A 41 11.78 1.89 14.36
N LEU A 42 12.14 2.45 13.20
CA LEU A 42 13.53 2.76 12.82
C LEU A 42 14.03 4.09 13.40
N HIS A 43 13.27 4.70 14.31
CA HIS A 43 13.59 5.96 14.99
C HIS A 43 13.91 7.10 14.01
N GLN A 44 13.27 7.09 12.84
CA GLN A 44 13.47 8.11 11.83
C GLN A 44 12.50 9.27 12.03
N LYS A 45 13.00 10.49 11.84
CA LYS A 45 12.17 11.70 11.85
C LYS A 45 11.47 11.84 10.51
N ILE A 46 10.14 11.79 10.53
CA ILE A 46 9.29 11.94 9.36
C ILE A 46 9.12 13.43 9.05
N ASP A 47 9.66 13.87 7.92
CA ASP A 47 9.55 15.26 7.48
C ASP A 47 8.31 15.48 6.60
N LEU A 48 8.05 14.53 5.69
CA LEU A 48 6.91 14.58 4.76
C LEU A 48 6.27 13.20 4.57
N VAL A 49 4.95 13.16 4.63
CA VAL A 49 4.14 12.01 4.21
C VAL A 49 3.27 12.46 3.05
N VAL A 50 3.47 11.86 1.87
CA VAL A 50 2.61 12.04 0.69
C VAL A 50 1.68 10.84 0.60
N ALA A 51 0.44 11.02 1.02
CA ALA A 51 -0.61 10.01 0.98
C ALA A 51 -1.22 9.95 -0.43
N ALA A 52 -0.75 8.99 -1.24
CA ALA A 52 -1.20 8.76 -2.62
C ALA A 52 -1.56 7.29 -2.90
N GLY A 53 -1.82 6.50 -1.84
CA GLY A 53 -2.07 5.07 -1.94
C GLY A 53 -0.81 4.30 -2.36
N ALA A 54 -0.88 3.56 -3.48
CA ALA A 54 0.25 2.77 -3.98
C ALA A 54 1.44 3.65 -4.38
N PHE A 55 1.18 4.91 -4.73
CA PHE A 55 2.16 5.90 -5.16
C PHE A 55 2.65 6.80 -4.04
N GLY A 56 2.25 6.53 -2.79
CA GLY A 56 2.63 7.37 -1.66
C GLY A 56 4.15 7.46 -1.51
N LYS A 57 4.63 8.48 -0.80
CA LYS A 57 6.05 8.62 -0.48
C LYS A 57 6.21 9.20 0.91
N THR A 58 7.06 8.55 1.71
CA THR A 58 7.50 9.06 3.01
C THR A 58 8.93 9.56 2.89
N VAL A 59 9.13 10.84 3.16
CA VAL A 59 10.45 11.47 3.23
C VAL A 59 10.83 11.59 4.71
N VAL A 60 11.95 10.97 5.06
CA VAL A 60 12.59 11.08 6.37
C VAL A 60 13.91 11.85 6.23
N GLY A 61 14.37 12.46 7.32
CA GLY A 61 15.50 13.39 7.30
C GLY A 61 16.83 12.81 6.79
N GLU A 62 17.76 13.71 6.46
CA GLU A 62 19.04 13.48 5.75
C GLU A 62 19.97 12.39 6.33
N THR A 63 19.75 11.94 7.56
CA THR A 63 20.54 10.88 8.20
C THR A 63 20.10 9.45 7.86
N ALA A 64 19.03 9.27 7.07
CA ALA A 64 18.56 7.93 6.72
C ALA A 64 19.44 7.28 5.63
N GLY A 65 20.12 6.18 5.96
CA GLY A 65 20.82 5.36 4.98
C GLY A 65 19.86 4.71 3.96
N SER A 66 20.37 4.36 2.78
CA SER A 66 19.57 3.75 1.68
C SER A 66 18.75 2.52 2.14
N VAL A 67 19.30 1.68 3.00
CA VAL A 67 18.61 0.50 3.55
C VAL A 67 17.40 0.89 4.42
N VAL A 68 17.53 1.94 5.23
CA VAL A 68 16.44 2.44 6.09
C VAL A 68 15.30 2.98 5.24
N MET A 69 15.63 3.73 4.18
CA MET A 69 14.64 4.21 3.21
C MET A 69 13.89 3.06 2.53
N ALA A 70 14.60 2.00 2.14
CA ALA A 70 14.00 0.80 1.56
C ALA A 70 13.04 0.10 2.53
N CYS A 71 13.44 -0.07 3.79
CA CYS A 71 12.56 -0.65 4.82
C CYS A 71 11.27 0.17 4.97
N ILE A 72 11.37 1.49 5.05
CA ILE A 72 10.19 2.37 5.21
C ILE A 72 9.27 2.28 3.99
N ALA A 73 9.84 2.33 2.78
CA ALA A 73 9.05 2.22 1.55
C ALA A 73 8.29 0.90 1.46
N LEU A 74 8.91 -0.20 1.90
CA LEU A 74 8.34 -1.55 1.96
C LEU A 74 7.37 -1.78 3.13
N GLY A 75 7.37 -0.90 4.14
CA GLY A 75 6.47 -1.02 5.31
C GLY A 75 4.99 -1.02 4.94
N GLY A 76 4.59 -0.24 3.95
CA GLY A 76 3.22 -0.19 3.45
C GLY A 76 2.78 -1.47 2.72
N PRO A 77 3.54 -1.92 1.70
CA PRO A 77 3.27 -3.20 1.04
C PRO A 77 3.20 -4.37 2.02
N LEU A 78 4.11 -4.42 3.00
CA LEU A 78 4.14 -5.47 4.03
C LEU A 78 2.89 -5.45 4.92
N ALA A 79 2.46 -4.28 5.39
CA ALA A 79 1.25 -4.17 6.21
C ALA A 79 0.01 -4.70 5.48
N ASN A 80 -0.15 -4.33 4.20
CA ASN A 80 -1.24 -4.83 3.38
C ASN A 80 -1.14 -6.33 3.10
N TYR A 81 0.07 -6.85 2.88
CA TYR A 81 0.27 -8.28 2.71
C TYR A 81 -0.14 -9.06 3.97
N ILE A 82 0.25 -8.59 5.16
CA ILE A 82 -0.14 -9.21 6.43
C ILE A 82 -1.66 -9.21 6.59
N ILE A 83 -2.33 -8.06 6.37
CA ILE A 83 -3.78 -7.98 6.46
C ILE A 83 -4.47 -8.89 5.44
N SER A 84 -3.92 -8.99 4.23
CA SER A 84 -4.41 -9.90 3.19
C SER A 84 -4.37 -11.35 3.66
N VAL A 85 -3.26 -11.80 4.26
CA VAL A 85 -3.09 -13.17 4.74
C VAL A 85 -3.99 -13.44 5.96
N VAL A 86 -4.06 -12.51 6.91
CA VAL A 86 -4.90 -12.64 8.12
C VAL A 86 -6.39 -12.66 7.79
N ALA A 87 -6.84 -11.84 6.83
CA ALA A 87 -8.23 -11.86 6.38
C ALA A 87 -8.62 -13.18 5.68
N GLY A 88 -7.64 -13.88 5.10
CA GLY A 88 -7.83 -15.15 4.42
C GLY A 88 -8.70 -15.09 3.16
N GLY A 89 -8.88 -16.24 2.51
CA GLY A 89 -9.87 -16.42 1.44
C GLY A 89 -9.41 -16.05 0.02
N ILE A 90 -8.13 -15.73 -0.19
CA ILE A 90 -7.52 -15.58 -1.52
C ILE A 90 -7.66 -16.88 -2.34
N GLU A 91 -7.54 -18.03 -1.65
CA GLU A 91 -7.63 -19.37 -2.23
C GLU A 91 -9.02 -19.74 -2.78
N TYR A 92 -10.07 -19.04 -2.34
CA TYR A 92 -11.44 -19.28 -2.82
C TYR A 92 -11.82 -18.42 -4.04
N GLU A 93 -10.90 -17.58 -4.50
CA GLU A 93 -11.05 -16.70 -5.66
C GLU A 93 -10.42 -17.27 -6.91
N LYS A 94 -11.05 -16.99 -8.07
CA LYS A 94 -10.43 -17.32 -9.35
C LYS A 94 -9.23 -16.42 -9.59
N THR A 95 -8.14 -16.97 -10.13
CA THR A 95 -6.91 -16.20 -10.44
C THR A 95 -7.19 -15.02 -11.37
N THR A 96 -8.13 -15.15 -12.31
CA THR A 96 -8.57 -14.07 -13.19
C THR A 96 -9.27 -12.93 -12.43
N ASN A 97 -10.00 -13.26 -11.36
CA ASN A 97 -10.62 -12.27 -10.49
C ASN A 97 -9.59 -11.59 -9.60
N LEU A 98 -8.46 -12.23 -9.25
CA LEU A 98 -7.42 -11.59 -8.44
C LEU A 98 -6.78 -10.41 -9.15
N LEU A 99 -6.66 -10.45 -10.49
CA LEU A 99 -6.06 -9.36 -11.27
C LEU A 99 -7.06 -8.32 -11.75
N ASN A 100 -8.35 -8.65 -11.87
CA ASN A 100 -9.35 -7.74 -12.41
C ASN A 100 -9.98 -6.82 -11.33
N PRO A 101 -9.71 -5.50 -11.34
CA PRO A 101 -10.23 -4.55 -10.35
C PRO A 101 -11.76 -4.42 -10.33
N ALA A 102 -12.43 -4.78 -11.42
CA ALA A 102 -13.89 -4.71 -11.55
C ALA A 102 -14.61 -6.04 -11.25
N ALA A 103 -13.88 -7.14 -11.02
CA ALA A 103 -14.47 -8.46 -10.75
C ALA A 103 -15.24 -8.48 -9.42
N ARG A 104 -16.28 -9.33 -9.36
CA ARG A 104 -17.00 -9.59 -8.10
C ARG A 104 -16.17 -10.54 -7.25
N LEU A 105 -15.79 -10.06 -6.06
CA LEU A 105 -15.02 -10.80 -5.07
C LEU A 105 -15.95 -11.32 -3.97
N LYS A 106 -15.74 -12.55 -3.54
CA LYS A 106 -16.27 -13.17 -2.31
C LYS A 106 -15.56 -12.60 -1.09
N CYS A 107 -14.23 -12.46 -1.15
CA CYS A 107 -13.39 -11.95 -0.06
C CYS A 107 -12.70 -10.62 -0.47
N PRO A 108 -13.45 -9.50 -0.54
CA PRO A 108 -12.93 -8.25 -1.08
C PRO A 108 -11.76 -7.67 -0.26
N VAL A 109 -11.81 -7.77 1.07
CA VAL A 109 -10.76 -7.23 1.96
C VAL A 109 -9.40 -7.85 1.65
N SER A 110 -9.33 -9.17 1.54
CA SER A 110 -8.07 -9.87 1.33
C SER A 110 -7.48 -9.54 -0.05
N VAL A 111 -8.29 -9.65 -1.11
CA VAL A 111 -7.83 -9.43 -2.49
C VAL A 111 -7.42 -7.98 -2.75
N ILE A 112 -8.14 -7.00 -2.21
CA ILE A 112 -7.82 -5.57 -2.38
C ILE A 112 -6.49 -5.26 -1.69
N ASN A 113 -6.29 -5.75 -0.46
CA ASN A 113 -5.02 -5.58 0.24
C ASN A 113 -3.87 -6.28 -0.50
N LEU A 114 -4.09 -7.49 -1.04
CA LEU A 114 -3.10 -8.18 -1.86
C LEU A 114 -2.71 -7.37 -3.09
N ARG A 115 -3.69 -6.89 -3.87
CA ARG A 115 -3.44 -6.07 -5.07
C ARG A 115 -2.65 -4.83 -4.74
N LEU A 116 -3.04 -4.11 -3.69
CA LEU A 116 -2.34 -2.92 -3.26
C LEU A 116 -0.92 -3.24 -2.82
N ALA A 117 -0.70 -4.34 -2.08
CA ALA A 117 0.62 -4.81 -1.68
C ALA A 117 1.52 -5.11 -2.90
N VAL A 118 1.00 -5.85 -3.89
CA VAL A 118 1.77 -6.20 -5.10
C VAL A 118 2.14 -4.95 -5.90
N ILE A 119 1.16 -4.08 -6.18
CA ILE A 119 1.40 -2.86 -6.96
C ILE A 119 2.38 -1.92 -6.24
N SER A 120 2.15 -1.67 -4.95
CA SER A 120 3.02 -0.80 -4.15
C SER A 120 4.44 -1.36 -3.99
N PHE A 121 4.59 -2.69 -3.91
CA PHE A 121 5.90 -3.34 -3.88
C PHE A 121 6.68 -3.11 -5.17
N PHE A 122 6.07 -3.34 -6.33
CA PHE A 122 6.72 -3.10 -7.63
C PHE A 122 7.06 -1.62 -7.83
N LEU A 123 6.15 -0.71 -7.48
CA LEU A 123 6.42 0.73 -7.55
C LEU A 123 7.56 1.15 -6.62
N SER A 124 7.60 0.59 -5.40
CA SER A 124 8.69 0.86 -4.47
C SER A 124 10.02 0.39 -5.05
N LEU A 125 10.07 -0.80 -5.65
CA LEU A 125 11.27 -1.36 -6.26
C LEU A 125 11.77 -0.51 -7.44
N ILE A 126 10.86 -0.04 -8.30
CA ILE A 126 11.20 0.88 -9.41
C ILE A 126 11.76 2.20 -8.89
N GLN A 127 11.27 2.71 -7.75
CA GLN A 127 11.80 3.96 -7.17
C GLN A 127 13.22 3.82 -6.59
N PHE A 128 13.71 2.60 -6.34
CA PHE A 128 15.06 2.34 -5.83
C PHE A 128 16.09 2.01 -6.91
N ILE A 129 15.66 1.71 -8.14
CA ILE A 129 16.54 1.50 -9.31
C ILE A 129 16.85 2.87 -9.94
#